data_AF-F1D871-F1
#
_entry.id   AF-F1D871-F1
#
_cell.length_a   1.000
_cell.length_b   1.000
_cell.length_c   1.000
_cell.angle_alpha   90.00
_cell.angle_beta   90.00
_cell.angle_gamma   90.00
#
_symmetry.space_group_name_H-M   'P 1'
#
loop_
_entity.id
_entity.type
_entity.pdbx_description
1 polymer ?
#
loop_
_entity_poly.entity_id
_entity_poly.type
_entity_poly.pdbx_seq_one_letter_code
_entity_poly.pdbx_strand_id
1 'polypeptide(L)'
;GAAVAAESSTGTWTTVWTDGLTSLDRYKGRCYDIEPVAGEENQYIAYVAYPLDLFEEGSVTNLFTSIVGNVFGFKALRALRLEDLRIP
;
A
#
# COMPACT_ATOMS: atom_id res chain seq x y z
N GLY A 1 -3.07 -1.16 -7.95
CA GLY A 1 -3.52 -0.19 -6.93
C GLY A 1 -4.03 -0.86 -5.66
N ALA A 2 -5.30 -1.30 -5.64
CA ALA A 2 -5.98 -1.73 -4.41
C ALA A 2 -5.29 -2.88 -3.63
N ALA A 3 -4.78 -3.92 -4.30
CA ALA A 3 -4.08 -5.03 -3.63
C ALA A 3 -2.79 -4.56 -2.93
N VAL A 4 -2.02 -3.66 -3.57
CA VAL A 4 -0.83 -3.05 -2.97
C VAL A 4 -1.22 -2.26 -1.73
N ALA A 5 -2.25 -1.42 -1.81
CA ALA A 5 -2.72 -0.61 -0.69
C ALA A 5 -3.19 -1.48 0.50
N ALA A 6 -3.90 -2.57 0.23
CA ALA A 6 -4.39 -3.47 1.28
C ALA A 6 -3.24 -4.18 2.00
N GLU A 7 -2.33 -4.81 1.25
CA GLU A 7 -1.29 -5.70 1.78
C GLU A 7 -0.04 -4.96 2.29
N SER A 8 0.00 -3.63 2.10
CA SER A 8 0.96 -2.73 2.75
C SER A 8 0.35 -1.94 3.92
N SER A 9 -0.90 -2.22 4.31
CA SER A 9 -1.53 -1.62 5.49
C SER A 9 -2.12 -2.65 6.44
N THR A 10 -3.25 -3.27 6.08
CA THR A 10 -4.13 -3.97 7.04
C THR A 10 -4.88 -5.16 6.44
N GLY A 11 -4.86 -5.33 5.12
CA GLY A 11 -5.63 -6.37 4.43
C GLY A 11 -4.83 -7.64 4.22
N THR A 12 -5.56 -8.74 4.00
CA THR A 12 -5.02 -10.02 3.54
C THR A 12 -5.92 -10.60 2.44
N TRP A 13 -5.58 -11.78 1.90
CA TRP A 13 -6.23 -12.41 0.76
C TRP A 13 -7.67 -12.90 0.98
N THR A 14 -8.15 -12.92 2.23
CA THR A 14 -9.53 -13.29 2.59
C THR A 14 -10.06 -12.35 3.66
N THR A 15 -11.37 -12.18 3.73
CA THR A 15 -12.00 -11.39 4.79
C THR A 15 -11.78 -12.03 6.15
N VAL A 16 -11.43 -11.23 7.14
CA VAL A 16 -11.23 -11.68 8.52
C VAL A 16 -12.20 -10.96 9.45
N TRP A 17 -12.86 -11.71 10.33
CA TRP A 17 -13.88 -11.14 11.23
C TRP A 17 -13.30 -10.12 12.22
N THR A 18 -11.99 -10.22 12.49
CA THR A 18 -11.25 -9.30 13.37
C THR A 18 -11.20 -7.87 12.85
N ASP A 19 -11.49 -7.66 11.55
CA ASP A 19 -11.67 -6.33 10.99
C ASP A 19 -12.75 -5.54 11.73
N GLY A 20 -13.79 -6.22 12.25
CA GLY A 20 -14.86 -5.61 13.04
C GLY A 20 -14.46 -5.17 14.44
N LEU A 21 -13.26 -5.51 14.91
CA LEU A 21 -12.72 -5.09 16.22
C LEU A 21 -12.03 -3.73 16.16
N THR A 22 -11.75 -3.22 14.95
CA THR A 22 -11.05 -1.95 14.76
C THR A 22 -11.77 -1.09 13.71
N SER A 23 -11.38 0.18 13.61
CA SER A 23 -11.92 1.05 12.56
C SER A 23 -11.08 0.91 11.28
N LEU A 24 -11.50 0.02 10.37
CA LEU A 24 -10.84 -0.12 9.07
C LEU A 24 -10.77 1.19 8.31
N ASP A 25 -11.79 2.05 8.42
CA ASP A 25 -11.77 3.35 7.75
C ASP A 25 -10.64 4.26 8.24
N ARG A 26 -10.24 4.12 9.50
CA ARG A 26 -9.11 4.87 10.06
C ARG A 26 -7.76 4.31 9.62
N TYR A 27 -7.62 2.98 9.55
CA TYR A 27 -6.31 2.34 9.40
C TYR A 27 -6.00 1.82 7.99
N LYS A 28 -6.99 1.68 7.11
CA LYS A 28 -6.73 1.15 5.76
C LYS A 28 -5.96 2.15 4.90
N GLY A 29 -4.90 1.68 4.27
CA GLY A 29 -4.25 2.36 3.15
C GLY A 29 -5.21 2.43 1.97
N ARG A 30 -5.13 3.51 1.19
CA ARG A 30 -6.08 3.78 0.09
C ARG A 30 -5.33 4.15 -1.18
N CYS A 31 -5.52 3.35 -2.22
CA CYS A 31 -5.18 3.77 -3.57
C CYS A 31 -6.23 4.78 -4.03
N TYR A 32 -5.87 6.05 -4.14
CA TYR A 32 -6.82 7.13 -4.46
C TYR A 32 -6.76 7.56 -5.92
N ASP A 33 -5.67 7.27 -6.62
CA ASP A 33 -5.51 7.57 -8.03
C ASP A 33 -4.62 6.56 -8.74
N ILE A 34 -4.84 6.36 -10.04
CA ILE A 34 -4.08 5.48 -10.92
C ILE A 34 -4.01 6.11 -12.30
N GLU A 35 -2.80 6.37 -12.78
CA GLU A 35 -2.55 6.91 -14.11
C GLU A 35 -1.71 5.94 -14.97
N PRO A 36 -1.95 5.85 -16.29
CA PRO A 36 -1.11 5.08 -17.19
C PRO A 36 0.24 5.80 -17.41
N VAL A 37 1.32 5.03 -17.53
CA VAL A 37 2.64 5.57 -17.89
C VAL A 37 2.67 5.87 -19.38
N ALA A 38 3.00 7.11 -19.76
CA ALA A 38 3.06 7.51 -21.16
C ALA A 38 4.10 6.69 -21.94
N GLY A 39 3.67 6.07 -23.05
CA GLY A 39 4.52 5.23 -23.90
C GLY A 39 4.60 3.76 -23.50
N GLU A 40 3.93 3.34 -22.42
CA GLU A 40 3.91 1.96 -21.92
C GLU A 40 2.48 1.40 -21.92
N GLU A 41 2.27 0.22 -22.52
CA GLU A 41 0.91 -0.34 -22.65
C GLU A 41 0.37 -1.00 -21.37
N ASN A 42 1.25 -1.38 -20.45
CA ASN A 42 0.89 -2.16 -19.26
C ASN A 42 1.56 -1.67 -17.97
N GLN A 43 1.95 -0.39 -17.92
CA GLN A 43 2.52 0.23 -16.75
C GLN A 43 1.63 1.36 -16.25
N TYR A 44 1.57 1.49 -14.92
CA TYR A 44 0.71 2.43 -14.24
C TYR A 44 1.43 3.01 -13.02
N ILE A 45 1.22 4.29 -12.75
CA ILE A 45 1.55 4.90 -11.46
C ILE A 45 0.30 4.81 -10.59
N ALA A 46 0.44 4.20 -9.41
CA ALA A 46 -0.63 4.09 -8.44
C ALA A 46 -0.28 4.93 -7.20
N TYR A 47 -1.17 5.85 -6.85
CA TYR A 47 -0.98 6.72 -5.70
C TYR A 47 -1.70 6.14 -4.48
N VAL A 48 -0.92 5.85 -3.44
CA VAL A 48 -1.43 5.24 -2.20
C VAL A 48 -1.22 6.19 -1.02
N ALA A 49 -2.29 6.44 -0.28
CA ALA A 49 -2.27 7.21 0.96
C ALA A 49 -2.33 6.27 2.17
N TYR A 50 -1.45 6.52 3.16
CA TYR A 50 -1.37 5.78 4.40
C TYR A 50 -1.67 6.72 5.59
N PRO A 51 -2.53 6.31 6.54
CA PRO A 51 -2.71 7.03 7.80
C PRO A 51 -1.39 7.09 8.60
N LEU A 52 -1.09 8.25 9.22
CA LEU A 52 0.15 8.44 9.98
C LEU A 52 0.27 7.46 11.16
N ASP A 53 -0.85 7.16 11.82
CA ASP A 53 -0.94 6.25 12.96
C ASP A 53 -0.47 4.80 12.66
N LEU A 54 -0.26 4.45 11.38
CA LEU A 54 0.33 3.15 11.02
C LEU A 54 1.83 3.07 11.27
N PHE A 55 2.50 4.22 11.39
CA PHE A 55 3.95 4.30 11.41
C PHE A 55 4.47 4.63 12.80
N GLU A 56 5.53 3.92 13.19
CA GLU A 56 6.26 4.19 14.41
C GLU A 56 7.12 5.46 14.27
N GLU A 57 7.01 6.35 15.24
CA GLU A 57 7.77 7.61 15.27
C GLU A 57 9.27 7.37 15.23
N GLY A 58 9.98 8.06 14.32
CA GLY A 58 11.43 7.96 14.19
C GLY A 58 11.95 6.64 13.59
N SER A 59 11.08 5.74 13.15
CA SER A 59 11.46 4.39 12.69
C SER A 59 11.35 4.24 11.17
N VAL A 60 12.46 4.52 10.47
CA VAL A 60 12.57 4.28 9.02
C VAL A 60 12.38 2.79 8.69
N THR A 61 12.81 1.90 9.58
CA THR A 61 12.62 0.45 9.45
C THR A 61 11.15 0.08 9.43
N ASN A 62 10.33 0.63 10.33
CA ASN A 62 8.90 0.38 10.36
C ASN A 62 8.22 0.90 9.08
N LEU A 63 8.57 2.12 8.64
CA LEU A 63 8.07 2.71 7.40
C LEU A 63 8.28 1.79 6.19
N PHE A 64 9.51 1.33 5.96
CA PHE A 64 9.80 0.46 4.82
C PHE A 64 9.22 -0.94 4.98
N THR A 65 9.15 -1.48 6.19
CA THR A 65 8.55 -2.79 6.43
C THR A 65 7.08 -2.82 5.99
N SER A 66 6.34 -1.73 6.25
CA SER A 66 4.95 -1.59 5.81
C SER A 66 4.84 -1.35 4.30
N ILE A 67 5.59 -0.38 3.75
CA ILE A 67 5.39 0.07 2.35
C ILE A 67 5.95 -0.94 1.33
N VAL A 68 7.13 -1.49 1.57
CA VAL A 68 7.83 -2.35 0.59
C VAL A 68 7.95 -3.81 1.01
N GLY A 69 7.47 -4.19 2.21
CA GLY A 69 7.72 -5.51 2.80
C GLY A 69 7.28 -6.68 1.91
N ASN A 70 5.97 -6.81 1.65
CA ASN A 70 5.41 -7.99 0.97
C ASN A 70 4.95 -7.72 -0.47
N VAL A 71 4.56 -6.48 -0.78
CA VAL A 71 3.84 -6.14 -2.01
C VAL A 71 4.66 -6.32 -3.29
N PHE A 72 6.00 -6.31 -3.20
CA PHE A 72 6.89 -6.54 -4.35
C PHE A 72 6.94 -8.01 -4.79
N GLY A 73 6.55 -8.95 -3.92
CA GLY A 73 6.51 -10.38 -4.20
C GLY A 73 5.15 -10.88 -4.71
N PHE A 74 4.19 -9.99 -4.95
CA PHE A 74 2.83 -10.38 -5.33
C PHE A 74 2.80 -11.07 -6.69
N LYS A 75 2.33 -12.33 -6.73
CA LYS A 75 2.18 -13.11 -7.99
C LYS A 75 1.27 -12.45 -9.02
N ALA A 76 0.36 -11.59 -8.57
CA ALA A 76 -0.54 -10.83 -9.44
C ALA A 76 0.15 -9.64 -10.15
N LEU A 77 1.37 -9.27 -9.74
CA LEU A 77 2.16 -8.20 -10.32
C LEU A 77 3.35 -8.78 -11.09
N ARG A 78 3.60 -8.27 -12.30
CA ARG A 78 4.79 -8.65 -13.08
C ARG A 78 6.06 -7.96 -12.55
N ALA A 79 5.91 -6.72 -12.14
CA ALA A 79 6.94 -5.89 -11.55
C ALA A 79 6.27 -4.80 -10.70
N LEU A 80 6.99 -4.29 -9.71
CA LEU A 80 6.58 -3.15 -8.90
C LEU A 80 7.82 -2.30 -8.59
N ARG A 81 7.69 -0.99 -8.61
CA ARG A 81 8.72 -0.03 -8.21
C ARG A 81 8.10 1.04 -7.34
N LEU A 82 8.78 1.38 -6.24
CA LEU A 82 8.47 2.57 -5.45
C LEU A 82 9.24 3.73 -6.08
N GLU A 83 8.52 4.70 -6.64
CA GLU A 83 9.13 5.85 -7.32
C GLU A 83 9.41 7.01 -6.35
N ASP A 84 8.47 7.34 -5.47
CA ASP A 84 8.58 8.48 -4.55
C ASP A 84 7.77 8.25 -3.26
N LEU A 85 8.13 8.97 -2.19
CA LEU A 85 7.41 9.02 -0.92
C LEU A 85 7.30 10.47 -0.44
N ARG A 86 6.05 10.92 -0.23
CA ARG A 86 5.78 12.19 0.45
C ARG A 86 5.69 11.97 1.96
N ILE A 87 6.70 12.41 2.70
CA ILE A 87 6.70 12.44 4.17
C ILE A 87 6.05 13.76 4.64
N PRO A 88 5.01 13.71 5.51
CA PRO A 88 4.30 14.90 5.97
C PRO A 88 5.09 15.74 6.99
#